data_AF-A0A0K1S1B8-F1
#
_entry.id   AF-A0A0K1S1B8-F1
#
_cell.length_a   1.000
_cell.length_b   1.000
_cell.length_c   1.000
_cell.angle_alpha   90.00
_cell.angle_beta   90.00
_cell.angle_gamma   90.00
#
_symmetry.space_group_name_H-M   'P 1'
#
loop_
_entity.id
_entity.type
_entity.pdbx_description
1 polymer ?
#
loop_
_entity_poly.entity_id
_entity_poly.type
_entity_poly.pdbx_seq_one_letter_code
_entity_poly.pdbx_strand_id
1 'polypeptide(L)'
;MMTTNKLTKTFASGSLAIGVLAGSVFAATSASAATLTWTEWTSGNALVQGDKKITYVSGDIGAEGVDNVYLTQVGTDYYFAYDAMAGLVATNSNSGSFTYTIEVINSGNLIVGVDLDSTISSGSNYGNVTETFAEIPGLSLVSVNGSQDPVVGFTPITPKALLTVTNTLNPNAGQGLFSLQNSFHQMAPTPVPEPGTILGLLAVGGLGLVSRFNKQK
;
A
#
# COMPACT_ATOMS: atom_id res chain seq x y z
N MET A 1 38.42 24.64 69.61
CA MET A 1 38.19 23.20 69.84
C MET A 1 36.71 22.92 69.65
N MET A 2 36.37 22.06 68.66
CA MET A 2 35.22 21.13 68.55
C MET A 2 33.83 21.59 69.07
N THR A 3 32.70 21.48 68.36
CA THR A 3 32.17 20.36 67.56
C THR A 3 30.96 20.84 66.73
N THR A 4 30.82 20.37 65.49
CA THR A 4 29.52 20.38 64.76
C THR A 4 29.08 18.93 64.58
N ASN A 5 27.83 18.66 64.93
CA ASN A 5 27.23 17.32 64.90
C ASN A 5 26.75 16.94 63.49
N LYS A 6 26.85 15.63 63.26
CA LYS A 6 26.33 14.80 62.16
C LYS A 6 24.92 15.20 61.70
N LEU A 7 24.70 15.16 60.38
CA LEU A 7 23.55 14.48 59.78
C LEU A 7 23.92 13.93 58.41
N THR A 8 24.02 12.61 58.36
CA THR A 8 24.24 11.74 57.21
C THR A 8 23.02 11.77 56.28
N LYS A 9 23.24 12.04 54.99
CA LYS A 9 22.44 11.45 53.90
C LYS A 9 23.35 11.04 52.76
N THR A 10 23.84 9.81 52.87
CA THR A 10 24.43 9.05 51.77
C THR A 10 23.32 8.74 50.76
N PHE A 11 23.32 9.40 49.60
CA PHE A 11 22.75 8.81 48.40
C PHE A 11 23.89 8.09 47.68
N ALA A 12 23.81 6.77 47.68
CA ALA A 12 24.68 5.90 46.92
C ALA A 12 24.60 6.29 45.45
N SER A 13 25.70 6.81 44.90
CA SER A 13 25.94 6.85 43.46
C SER A 13 26.21 5.42 43.00
N GLY A 14 25.15 4.63 42.91
CA GLY A 14 25.13 3.44 42.07
C GLY A 14 25.15 3.93 40.63
N SER A 15 26.18 3.53 39.90
CA SER A 15 26.33 3.71 38.46
C SER A 15 25.01 3.54 37.71
N LEU A 16 24.41 4.66 37.31
CA LEU A 16 23.50 4.66 36.17
C LEU A 16 24.40 4.48 34.95
N ALA A 17 24.47 3.24 34.47
CA ALA A 17 24.80 2.99 33.08
C ALA A 17 23.78 3.75 32.25
N ILE A 18 24.16 4.95 31.79
CA ILE A 18 23.51 5.64 30.69
C ILE A 18 23.83 4.79 29.46
N GLY A 19 23.06 3.72 29.30
CA GLY A 19 22.89 3.06 28.02
C GLY A 19 22.27 4.12 27.12
N VAL A 20 23.10 4.71 26.27
CA VAL A 20 22.66 5.50 25.14
C VAL A 20 21.69 4.62 24.37
N LEU A 21 20.39 4.86 24.54
CA LEU A 21 19.36 4.39 23.62
C LEU A 21 19.61 5.13 22.31
N ALA A 22 20.52 4.57 21.54
CA ALA A 22 20.77 4.95 20.17
C ALA A 22 19.46 4.74 19.39
N GLY A 23 18.88 5.85 18.96
CA GLY A 23 18.06 5.93 17.76
C GLY A 23 16.81 5.06 17.75
N SER A 24 15.79 5.43 18.52
CA SER A 24 14.44 5.41 17.95
C SER A 24 14.37 6.53 16.90
N VAL A 25 15.07 6.33 15.77
CA VAL A 25 14.77 7.11 14.58
C VAL A 25 13.35 6.68 14.24
N PHE A 26 12.38 7.55 14.52
CA PHE A 26 11.10 7.49 13.84
C PHE A 26 11.42 7.69 12.35
N ALA A 27 11.83 6.61 11.69
CA ALA A 27 12.00 6.59 10.27
C ALA A 27 10.58 6.68 9.72
N ALA A 28 10.10 7.91 9.55
CA ALA A 28 8.96 8.17 8.70
C ALA A 28 9.29 7.52 7.36
N THR A 29 8.52 6.51 6.98
CA THR A 29 8.61 5.91 5.65
C THR A 29 8.49 7.05 4.65
N SER A 30 9.58 7.32 3.92
CA SER A 30 9.61 8.36 2.90
C SER A 30 8.55 8.04 1.85
N ALA A 31 7.53 8.89 1.72
CA ALA A 31 6.56 8.81 0.64
C ALA A 31 7.22 9.36 -0.63
N SER A 32 7.11 8.60 -1.72
CA SER A 32 7.58 9.00 -3.05
C SER A 32 6.45 8.81 -4.05
N ALA A 33 6.29 9.77 -4.96
CA ALA A 33 5.19 9.79 -5.91
C ALA A 33 5.67 10.09 -7.34
N ALA A 34 5.09 9.38 -8.31
CA ALA A 34 5.11 9.75 -9.71
C ALA A 34 3.82 10.49 -10.06
N THR A 35 3.91 11.53 -10.88
CA THR A 35 2.79 12.38 -11.30
C THR A 35 2.81 12.58 -12.81
N LEU A 36 1.65 12.51 -13.44
CA LEU A 36 1.39 12.91 -14.82
C LEU A 36 0.07 13.66 -14.88
N THR A 37 -0.09 14.50 -15.90
CA THR A 37 -1.43 14.97 -16.27
C THR A 37 -2.23 13.83 -16.91
N TRP A 38 -3.55 13.95 -16.91
CA TRP A 38 -4.46 13.00 -17.55
C TRP A 38 -4.13 12.82 -19.03
N THR A 39 -3.84 13.91 -19.74
CA THR A 39 -3.44 13.85 -21.16
C THR A 39 -2.14 13.06 -21.33
N GLU A 40 -1.12 13.34 -20.53
CA GLU A 40 0.17 12.66 -20.65
C GLU A 40 0.03 11.16 -20.38
N TRP A 41 -0.73 10.79 -19.35
CA TRP A 41 -0.96 9.40 -18.98
C TRP A 41 -1.75 8.64 -20.05
N THR A 42 -2.87 9.21 -20.51
CA THR A 42 -3.71 8.59 -21.54
C THR A 42 -3.07 8.57 -22.94
N SER A 43 -2.05 9.41 -23.17
CA SER A 43 -1.22 9.38 -24.38
C SER A 43 -0.18 8.26 -24.40
N GLY A 44 -0.09 7.44 -23.34
CA GLY A 44 0.75 6.25 -23.28
C GLY A 44 1.95 6.33 -22.33
N ASN A 45 2.11 7.44 -21.60
CA ASN A 45 3.13 7.52 -20.55
C ASN A 45 2.68 6.74 -19.32
N ALA A 46 3.50 5.80 -18.84
CA ALA A 46 3.18 5.04 -17.64
C ALA A 46 3.63 5.77 -16.37
N LEU A 47 2.83 5.68 -15.30
CA LEU A 47 3.26 6.05 -13.95
C LEU A 47 4.14 4.92 -13.41
N VAL A 48 5.35 5.25 -12.98
CA VAL A 48 6.29 4.26 -12.41
C VAL A 48 6.79 4.75 -11.07
N GLN A 49 6.58 3.96 -10.03
CA GLN A 49 7.02 4.27 -8.68
C GLN A 49 7.40 2.99 -7.96
N GLY A 50 8.61 2.93 -7.40
CA GLY A 50 9.12 1.74 -6.73
C GLY A 50 9.10 0.51 -7.65
N ASP A 51 8.37 -0.53 -7.21
CA ASP A 51 8.17 -1.77 -7.98
C ASP A 51 6.78 -1.84 -8.63
N LYS A 52 6.13 -0.68 -8.87
CA LYS A 52 4.86 -0.58 -9.59
C LYS A 52 5.00 0.19 -10.90
N LYS A 53 4.25 -0.27 -11.88
CA LYS A 53 3.98 0.43 -13.14
C LYS A 53 2.48 0.45 -13.40
N ILE A 54 1.93 1.64 -13.63
CA ILE A 54 0.54 1.84 -14.03
C ILE A 54 0.46 2.35 -15.46
N THR A 55 -0.25 1.60 -16.31
CA THR A 55 -0.39 1.92 -17.74
C THR A 55 -1.86 2.09 -18.09
N TYR A 56 -2.21 3.22 -18.69
CA TYR A 56 -3.54 3.45 -19.22
C TYR A 56 -3.88 2.43 -20.32
N VAL A 57 -5.11 1.91 -20.33
CA VAL A 57 -5.59 0.97 -21.34
C VAL A 57 -6.62 1.64 -22.24
N SER A 58 -7.72 2.14 -21.67
CA SER A 58 -8.83 2.71 -22.43
C SER A 58 -9.87 3.39 -21.55
N GLY A 59 -10.82 4.07 -22.19
CA GLY A 59 -11.99 4.65 -21.56
C GLY A 59 -12.05 6.16 -21.65
N ASP A 60 -13.04 6.73 -20.98
CA ASP A 60 -13.22 8.16 -20.83
C ASP A 60 -14.15 8.41 -19.66
N ILE A 61 -13.81 9.42 -18.87
CA ILE A 61 -14.63 9.94 -17.76
C ILE A 61 -14.85 11.44 -17.92
N GLY A 62 -14.60 12.01 -19.10
CA GLY A 62 -14.65 13.45 -19.32
C GLY A 62 -13.69 14.23 -18.42
N ALA A 63 -12.53 13.64 -18.09
CA ALA A 63 -11.50 14.33 -17.33
C ALA A 63 -10.92 15.47 -18.16
N GLU A 64 -10.53 16.56 -17.51
CA GLU A 64 -9.79 17.60 -18.19
C GLU A 64 -8.37 17.14 -18.44
N GLY A 65 -7.81 17.57 -19.58
CA GLY A 65 -6.46 17.15 -19.96
C GLY A 65 -5.37 17.53 -18.96
N VAL A 66 -5.62 18.55 -18.13
CA VAL A 66 -4.73 19.08 -17.08
C VAL A 66 -4.99 18.47 -15.69
N ASP A 67 -6.02 17.64 -15.54
CA ASP A 67 -6.24 16.88 -14.30
C ASP A 67 -5.01 16.01 -14.02
N ASN A 68 -4.78 15.65 -12.76
CA ASN A 68 -3.60 14.87 -12.40
C ASN A 68 -3.93 13.40 -12.13
N VAL A 69 -2.95 12.56 -12.41
CA VAL A 69 -2.88 11.20 -11.90
C VAL A 69 -1.58 10.98 -11.15
N TYR A 70 -1.69 10.29 -10.02
CA TYR A 70 -0.56 10.05 -9.13
C TYR A 70 -0.41 8.55 -8.87
N LEU A 71 0.83 8.12 -8.67
CA LEU A 71 1.15 6.84 -8.07
C LEU A 71 2.11 7.08 -6.91
N THR A 72 1.60 6.91 -5.69
CA THR A 72 2.35 7.13 -4.45
C THR A 72 2.67 5.80 -3.77
N GLN A 73 3.88 5.67 -3.23
CA GLN A 73 4.29 4.54 -2.40
C GLN A 73 4.42 4.97 -0.94
N VAL A 74 3.80 4.23 -0.03
CA VAL A 74 4.00 4.36 1.43
C VAL A 74 4.21 2.97 2.03
N GLY A 75 5.46 2.65 2.37
CA GLY A 75 5.80 1.31 2.88
C GLY A 75 5.50 0.22 1.85
N THR A 76 4.58 -0.68 2.19
CA THR A 76 4.10 -1.78 1.34
C THR A 76 2.88 -1.44 0.51
N ASP A 77 2.38 -0.21 0.62
CA ASP A 77 1.11 0.19 0.02
C ASP A 77 1.37 1.17 -1.12
N TYR A 78 0.59 1.00 -2.17
CA TYR A 78 0.61 1.88 -3.34
C TYR A 78 -0.76 2.51 -3.54
N TYR A 79 -0.78 3.80 -3.85
CA TYR A 79 -1.98 4.59 -4.01
C TYR A 79 -1.98 5.17 -5.42
N PHE A 80 -2.89 4.68 -6.27
CA PHE A 80 -3.22 5.32 -7.52
C PHE A 80 -4.33 6.32 -7.26
N ALA A 81 -4.17 7.57 -7.70
CA ALA A 81 -5.20 8.57 -7.54
C ALA A 81 -5.42 9.35 -8.84
N TYR A 82 -6.68 9.66 -9.13
CA TYR A 82 -7.08 10.69 -10.09
C TYR A 82 -7.60 11.91 -9.34
N ASP A 83 -7.23 13.10 -9.78
CA ASP A 83 -7.51 14.36 -9.12
C ASP A 83 -7.95 15.43 -10.12
N ALA A 84 -9.22 15.83 -10.02
CA ALA A 84 -9.84 16.86 -10.85
C ALA A 84 -9.57 18.27 -10.34
N MET A 85 -8.95 18.45 -9.16
CA MET A 85 -8.74 19.78 -8.58
C MET A 85 -7.69 20.62 -9.31
N ALA A 86 -6.86 19.97 -10.16
CA ALA A 86 -5.94 20.66 -11.05
C ALA A 86 -6.61 21.22 -12.33
N GLY A 87 -7.85 20.79 -12.61
CA GLY A 87 -8.67 21.23 -13.73
C GLY A 87 -9.14 22.69 -13.64
N LEU A 88 -9.65 23.21 -14.76
CA LEU A 88 -10.31 24.52 -14.81
C LEU A 88 -11.60 24.49 -13.98
N VAL A 89 -12.33 23.38 -14.06
CA VAL A 89 -13.40 23.03 -13.15
C VAL A 89 -12.79 22.07 -12.14
N ALA A 90 -12.64 22.52 -10.89
CA ALA A 90 -12.03 21.73 -9.80
C ALA A 90 -12.89 20.54 -9.33
N THR A 91 -13.67 19.92 -10.23
CA THR A 91 -14.50 18.74 -10.03
C THR A 91 -14.78 18.05 -11.36
N ASN A 92 -14.88 16.71 -11.38
CA ASN A 92 -15.40 15.96 -12.50
C ASN A 92 -16.87 15.55 -12.26
N SER A 93 -17.78 16.07 -13.09
CA SER A 93 -19.22 15.78 -13.02
C SER A 93 -19.71 14.81 -14.10
N ASN A 94 -18.81 14.27 -14.91
CA ASN A 94 -19.15 13.40 -16.03
C ASN A 94 -19.26 11.94 -15.56
N SER A 95 -20.17 11.21 -16.19
CA SER A 95 -20.25 9.76 -16.07
C SER A 95 -19.33 9.11 -17.08
N GLY A 96 -18.74 7.96 -16.73
CA GLY A 96 -17.92 7.20 -17.65
C GLY A 96 -17.12 6.12 -16.95
N SER A 97 -16.18 5.53 -17.67
CA SER A 97 -15.27 4.54 -17.10
C SER A 97 -13.91 4.62 -17.77
N PHE A 98 -12.86 4.38 -16.99
CA PHE A 98 -11.51 4.20 -17.51
C PHE A 98 -10.88 2.93 -16.95
N THR A 99 -9.99 2.35 -17.73
CA THR A 99 -9.30 1.10 -17.45
C THR A 99 -7.80 1.31 -17.53
N TYR A 100 -7.07 0.72 -16.59
CA TYR A 100 -5.63 0.72 -16.55
C TYR A 100 -5.11 -0.62 -16.03
N THR A 101 -3.82 -0.88 -16.24
CA THR A 101 -3.13 -1.99 -15.58
C THR A 101 -2.25 -1.48 -14.47
N ILE A 102 -2.12 -2.25 -13.40
CA ILE A 102 -1.09 -2.11 -12.37
C ILE A 102 -0.26 -3.39 -12.33
N GLU A 103 1.03 -3.24 -12.62
CA GLU A 103 1.99 -4.33 -12.75
C GLU A 103 3.06 -4.21 -11.64
N VAL A 104 3.38 -5.34 -11.01
CA VAL A 104 4.58 -5.47 -10.18
C VAL A 104 5.79 -5.69 -11.09
N ILE A 105 6.73 -4.75 -11.08
CA ILE A 105 7.93 -4.80 -11.91
C ILE A 105 9.19 -4.96 -11.06
N ASN A 106 10.17 -5.72 -11.56
CA ASN A 106 11.50 -5.84 -10.96
C ASN A 106 11.52 -6.28 -9.48
N SER A 107 10.47 -6.93 -8.99
CA SER A 107 10.40 -7.53 -7.66
C SER A 107 9.63 -8.85 -7.70
N GLY A 108 9.85 -9.71 -6.70
CA GLY A 108 9.06 -10.92 -6.52
C GLY A 108 7.74 -10.68 -5.79
N ASN A 109 7.45 -9.44 -5.39
CA ASN A 109 6.28 -9.13 -4.57
C ASN A 109 4.97 -9.30 -5.34
N LEU A 110 3.86 -9.41 -4.61
CA LEU A 110 2.53 -9.62 -5.19
C LEU A 110 1.53 -8.68 -4.53
N ILE A 111 0.55 -8.23 -5.32
CA ILE A 111 -0.61 -7.50 -4.83
C ILE A 111 -1.54 -8.51 -4.15
N VAL A 112 -1.87 -8.25 -2.88
CA VAL A 112 -2.65 -9.15 -2.03
C VAL A 112 -3.86 -8.48 -1.39
N GLY A 113 -4.00 -7.16 -1.53
CA GLY A 113 -5.16 -6.42 -1.05
C GLY A 113 -5.45 -5.22 -1.93
N VAL A 114 -6.73 -4.86 -2.00
CA VAL A 114 -7.25 -3.72 -2.77
C VAL A 114 -8.23 -2.91 -1.93
N ASP A 115 -8.24 -1.60 -2.12
CA ASP A 115 -9.27 -0.70 -1.60
C ASP A 115 -9.62 0.38 -2.63
N LEU A 116 -10.78 1.00 -2.43
CA LEU A 116 -11.26 2.14 -3.18
C LEU A 116 -11.74 3.22 -2.20
N ASP A 117 -11.31 4.45 -2.43
CA ASP A 117 -11.82 5.64 -1.77
C ASP A 117 -12.13 6.73 -2.80
N SER A 118 -13.04 7.64 -2.46
CA SER A 118 -13.30 8.82 -3.27
C SER A 118 -13.56 10.06 -2.44
N THR A 119 -13.07 11.20 -2.90
CA THR A 119 -13.32 12.49 -2.26
C THR A 119 -14.31 13.29 -3.07
N ILE A 120 -15.37 13.74 -2.39
CA ILE A 120 -16.43 14.58 -2.95
C ILE A 120 -16.60 15.84 -2.12
N SER A 121 -17.37 16.81 -2.61
CA SER A 121 -17.72 17.98 -1.81
C SER A 121 -18.53 17.61 -0.56
N SER A 122 -18.22 18.21 0.59
CA SER A 122 -18.89 17.90 1.85
C SER A 122 -20.41 18.11 1.75
N GLY A 123 -21.17 17.08 2.12
CA GLY A 123 -22.64 17.09 2.04
C GLY A 123 -23.20 16.85 0.63
N SER A 124 -22.34 16.56 -0.36
CA SER A 124 -22.76 16.14 -1.69
C SER A 124 -23.30 14.71 -1.68
N ASN A 125 -24.29 14.46 -2.54
CA ASN A 125 -24.77 13.13 -2.86
C ASN A 125 -24.23 12.74 -4.24
N TYR A 126 -22.91 12.63 -4.37
CA TYR A 126 -22.25 12.39 -5.66
C TYR A 126 -22.83 11.18 -6.40
N GLY A 127 -23.23 10.11 -5.74
CA GLY A 127 -23.58 8.84 -6.38
C GLY A 127 -22.57 7.78 -5.99
N ASN A 128 -21.95 7.12 -6.96
CA ASN A 128 -20.91 6.13 -6.67
C ASN A 128 -19.76 6.11 -7.68
N VAL A 129 -18.63 5.64 -7.17
CA VAL A 129 -17.48 5.16 -7.96
C VAL A 129 -17.39 3.66 -7.74
N THR A 130 -17.30 2.90 -8.82
CA THR A 130 -17.16 1.43 -8.76
C THR A 130 -15.81 1.03 -9.33
N GLU A 131 -15.07 0.18 -8.61
CA GLU A 131 -13.83 -0.45 -9.08
C GLU A 131 -14.06 -1.94 -9.32
N THR A 132 -13.58 -2.45 -10.45
CA THR A 132 -13.63 -3.87 -10.82
C THR A 132 -12.30 -4.35 -11.36
N PHE A 133 -12.06 -5.66 -11.27
CA PHE A 133 -10.79 -6.29 -11.63
C PHE A 133 -11.02 -7.42 -12.64
N ALA A 134 -10.35 -7.38 -13.80
CA ALA A 134 -10.52 -8.40 -14.82
C ALA A 134 -10.06 -9.80 -14.35
N GLU A 135 -8.99 -9.84 -13.54
CA GLU A 135 -8.36 -11.07 -13.04
C GLU A 135 -9.07 -11.66 -11.82
N ILE A 136 -10.07 -10.96 -11.27
CA ILE A 136 -10.87 -11.38 -10.11
C ILE A 136 -12.36 -11.14 -10.42
N PRO A 137 -12.96 -11.93 -11.33
CA PRO A 137 -14.37 -11.78 -11.67
C PRO A 137 -15.26 -11.91 -10.43
N GLY A 138 -16.22 -10.99 -10.29
CA GLY A 138 -17.17 -10.97 -9.18
C GLY A 138 -16.71 -10.16 -7.95
N LEU A 139 -15.46 -9.71 -7.90
CA LEU A 139 -15.04 -8.69 -6.94
C LEU A 139 -15.33 -7.30 -7.50
N SER A 140 -16.07 -6.50 -6.74
CA SER A 140 -16.37 -5.10 -7.03
C SER A 140 -16.28 -4.31 -5.74
N LEU A 141 -15.53 -3.21 -5.76
CA LEU A 141 -15.53 -2.23 -4.67
C LEU A 141 -16.39 -1.05 -5.09
N VAL A 142 -17.16 -0.48 -4.16
CA VAL A 142 -18.11 0.61 -4.43
C VAL A 142 -17.98 1.69 -3.37
N SER A 143 -17.41 2.83 -3.77
CA SER A 143 -17.41 4.04 -2.97
C SER A 143 -18.71 4.80 -3.19
N VAL A 144 -19.55 4.89 -2.17
CA VAL A 144 -20.85 5.58 -2.23
C VAL A 144 -20.72 6.92 -1.53
N ASN A 145 -20.94 8.01 -2.28
CA ASN A 145 -20.84 9.38 -1.76
C ASN A 145 -19.53 9.65 -0.98
N GLY A 146 -18.40 9.15 -1.49
CA GLY A 146 -17.10 9.34 -0.87
C GLY A 146 -16.81 8.45 0.34
N SER A 147 -17.54 7.35 0.50
CA SER A 147 -17.20 6.34 1.50
C SER A 147 -16.09 5.42 1.00
N GLN A 148 -15.10 5.11 1.84
CA GLN A 148 -14.11 4.08 1.54
C GLN A 148 -14.76 2.68 1.48
N ASP A 149 -14.29 1.83 0.56
CA ASP A 149 -14.60 0.41 0.47
C ASP A 149 -13.32 -0.43 0.32
N PRO A 150 -12.97 -1.29 1.29
CA PRO A 150 -13.70 -1.55 2.53
C PRO A 150 -13.60 -0.37 3.51
N VAL A 151 -14.55 -0.29 4.44
CA VAL A 151 -14.59 0.78 5.46
C VAL A 151 -13.29 0.90 6.28
N VAL A 152 -12.55 -0.20 6.43
CA VAL A 152 -11.24 -0.23 7.07
C VAL A 152 -10.33 -1.24 6.37
N GLY A 153 -9.10 -0.81 6.08
CA GLY A 153 -8.03 -1.69 5.58
C GLY A 153 -8.22 -2.06 4.11
N PHE A 154 -7.89 -3.30 3.77
CA PHE A 154 -7.92 -3.80 2.39
C PHE A 154 -8.83 -5.02 2.27
N THR A 155 -9.51 -5.14 1.13
CA THR A 155 -10.16 -6.39 0.75
C THR A 155 -9.10 -7.38 0.29
N PRO A 156 -8.92 -8.52 0.97
CA PRO A 156 -7.88 -9.47 0.62
C PRO A 156 -8.20 -10.16 -0.72
N ILE A 157 -7.18 -10.34 -1.55
CA ILE A 157 -7.29 -11.00 -2.85
C ILE A 157 -6.27 -12.13 -2.97
N THR A 158 -6.53 -13.06 -3.91
CA THR A 158 -5.49 -14.02 -4.30
C THR A 158 -4.29 -13.25 -4.87
N PRO A 159 -3.04 -13.55 -4.47
CA PRO A 159 -1.88 -12.81 -4.92
C PRO A 159 -1.77 -12.67 -6.44
N LYS A 160 -1.58 -11.44 -6.94
CA LYS A 160 -1.41 -11.13 -8.37
C LYS A 160 -0.17 -10.27 -8.62
N ALA A 161 0.52 -10.53 -9.72
CA ALA A 161 1.59 -9.65 -10.22
C ALA A 161 1.04 -8.56 -11.16
N LEU A 162 -0.16 -8.76 -11.71
CA LEU A 162 -0.83 -7.85 -12.64
C LEU A 162 -2.32 -7.81 -12.31
N LEU A 163 -2.87 -6.60 -12.22
CA LEU A 163 -4.30 -6.36 -12.18
C LEU A 163 -4.68 -5.39 -13.30
N THR A 164 -5.78 -5.67 -13.97
CA THR A 164 -6.47 -4.78 -14.90
C THR A 164 -7.67 -4.21 -14.18
N VAL A 165 -7.62 -2.93 -13.88
CA VAL A 165 -8.55 -2.20 -13.03
C VAL A 165 -9.43 -1.34 -13.90
N THR A 166 -10.74 -1.40 -13.70
CA THR A 166 -11.71 -0.50 -14.33
C THR A 166 -12.45 0.29 -13.25
N ASN A 167 -12.29 1.61 -13.26
CA ASN A 167 -13.09 2.52 -12.45
C ASN A 167 -14.26 3.06 -13.28
N THR A 168 -15.45 3.04 -12.72
CA THR A 168 -16.68 3.58 -13.31
C THR A 168 -17.22 4.69 -12.41
N LEU A 169 -17.41 5.88 -12.96
CA LEU A 169 -17.98 7.05 -12.29
C LEU A 169 -19.45 7.16 -12.67
N ASN A 170 -20.33 7.19 -11.66
CA ASN A 170 -21.76 7.34 -11.83
C ASN A 170 -22.28 8.52 -10.99
N PRO A 171 -22.01 9.77 -11.42
CA PRO A 171 -22.46 10.96 -10.73
C PRO A 171 -23.98 11.14 -10.83
N ASN A 172 -24.59 11.59 -9.73
CA ASN A 172 -25.91 12.18 -9.72
C ASN A 172 -25.87 13.57 -10.38
N ALA A 173 -27.01 14.02 -10.91
CA ALA A 173 -27.11 15.28 -11.63
C ALA A 173 -26.58 16.48 -10.82
N GLY A 174 -25.65 17.23 -11.41
CA GLY A 174 -25.08 18.44 -10.82
C GLY A 174 -24.09 18.19 -9.67
N GLN A 175 -23.61 16.95 -9.49
CA GLN A 175 -22.59 16.61 -8.50
C GLN A 175 -21.25 16.35 -9.16
N GLY A 176 -20.16 16.67 -8.45
CA GLY A 176 -18.80 16.55 -8.95
C GLY A 176 -17.87 15.81 -7.98
N LEU A 177 -16.99 15.00 -8.55
CA LEU A 177 -15.91 14.27 -7.88
C LEU A 177 -14.68 15.16 -7.78
N PHE A 178 -14.04 15.24 -6.61
CA PHE A 178 -12.73 15.89 -6.50
C PHE A 178 -11.61 14.93 -6.86
N SER A 179 -11.64 13.73 -6.29
CA SER A 179 -10.66 12.71 -6.55
C SER A 179 -11.21 11.31 -6.31
N LEU A 180 -10.56 10.31 -6.88
CA LEU A 180 -10.68 8.91 -6.49
C LEU A 180 -9.30 8.35 -6.21
N GLN A 181 -9.22 7.37 -5.32
CA GLN A 181 -8.00 6.68 -4.96
C GLN A 181 -8.27 5.18 -4.92
N ASN A 182 -7.44 4.41 -5.62
CA ASN A 182 -7.42 2.96 -5.47
C ASN A 182 -6.10 2.60 -4.81
N SER A 183 -6.15 1.85 -3.71
CA SER A 183 -4.95 1.45 -2.98
C SER A 183 -4.69 -0.05 -3.10
N PHE A 184 -3.42 -0.40 -3.14
CA PHE A 184 -2.92 -1.74 -3.40
C PHE A 184 -1.94 -2.14 -2.30
N HIS A 185 -2.32 -3.13 -1.50
CA HIS A 185 -1.45 -3.71 -0.49
C HIS A 185 -0.58 -4.81 -1.11
N GLN A 186 0.71 -4.75 -0.82
CA GLN A 186 1.69 -5.67 -1.34
C GLN A 186 2.34 -6.52 -0.24
N MET A 187 2.61 -7.78 -0.57
CA MET A 187 3.43 -8.66 0.24
C MET A 187 4.48 -9.39 -0.59
N ALA A 188 5.61 -9.70 0.04
CA ALA A 188 6.59 -10.62 -0.53
C ALA A 188 6.03 -12.05 -0.54
N PRO A 189 6.38 -12.90 -1.52
CA PRO A 189 6.03 -14.31 -1.48
C PRO A 189 6.61 -14.93 -0.21
N THR A 190 5.83 -15.70 0.52
CA THR A 190 6.38 -16.51 1.59
C THR A 190 7.33 -17.53 0.97
N PRO A 191 8.61 -17.61 1.39
CA PRO A 191 9.50 -18.66 0.91
C PRO A 191 8.93 -20.00 1.36
N VAL A 192 8.40 -20.79 0.42
CA VAL A 192 8.15 -22.21 0.68
C VAL A 192 9.52 -22.85 0.79
N PRO A 193 9.89 -23.47 1.93
CA PRO A 193 11.18 -24.14 2.03
C PRO A 193 11.24 -25.21 0.93
N GLU A 194 12.26 -25.10 0.08
CA GLU A 194 12.48 -26.06 -1.00
C GLU A 194 12.48 -27.49 -0.42
N PRO A 195 11.95 -28.49 -1.13
CA PRO A 195 11.95 -29.88 -0.66
C PRO A 195 13.35 -30.38 -0.24
N GLY A 196 14.41 -29.84 -0.85
CA GLY A 196 15.80 -30.11 -0.48
C GLY A 196 16.19 -29.63 0.92
N THR A 197 15.62 -28.53 1.41
CA THR A 197 15.85 -28.02 2.77
C THR A 197 15.13 -28.85 3.82
N ILE A 198 13.95 -29.38 3.50
CA ILE A 198 13.19 -30.29 4.37
C ILE A 198 13.91 -31.64 4.46
N LEU A 199 14.41 -32.17 3.34
CA LEU A 199 15.22 -33.39 3.31
C LEU A 199 16.57 -33.19 4.01
N GLY A 200 17.20 -32.02 3.87
CA GLY A 200 18.42 -31.64 4.58
C GLY A 200 18.22 -31.65 6.09
N LEU A 201 17.14 -31.06 6.61
CA LEU A 201 16.83 -31.12 8.04
C LEU A 201 16.49 -32.54 8.52
N LEU A 202 15.78 -33.35 7.72
CA LEU A 202 15.48 -34.74 8.08
C LEU A 202 16.75 -35.61 8.13
N ALA A 203 17.68 -35.42 7.18
CA ALA A 203 18.95 -36.12 7.13
C ALA A 203 19.87 -35.73 8.31
N VAL A 204 19.90 -34.45 8.69
CA VAL A 204 20.67 -33.96 9.85
C VAL A 204 20.03 -34.46 11.17
N GLY A 205 18.70 -34.59 11.23
CA GLY A 205 17.99 -35.22 12.35
C GLY A 205 18.24 -36.74 12.47
N GLY A 206 18.39 -37.44 11.34
CA GLY A 206 18.70 -38.87 11.31
C GLY A 206 20.15 -39.22 11.71
N LEU A 207 21.11 -38.37 11.36
CA LEU A 207 22.53 -38.55 11.73
C LEU A 207 22.80 -38.35 13.23
N GLY A 208 21.98 -37.55 13.93
CA GLY A 208 22.06 -37.38 15.39
C GLY A 208 21.66 -38.62 16.19
N LEU A 209 20.84 -39.50 15.63
CA LEU A 209 20.34 -40.71 16.30
C LEU A 209 21.24 -41.95 16.12
N VAL A 210 22.10 -41.97 15.08
CA VAL A 210 23.04 -43.08 14.85
C VAL A 210 24.35 -42.92 15.65
N SER A 211 24.62 -41.74 16.20
CA SER A 211 25.85 -41.44 16.95
C SER A 211 25.90 -42.04 18.38
N ARG A 212 24.79 -42.56 18.92
CA ARG A 212 24.76 -43.14 20.28
C ARG A 212 24.92 -44.66 20.35
N PHE A 213 25.15 -45.36 19.24
CA PHE A 213 25.27 -46.83 19.24
C PHE A 213 26.68 -47.40 19.25
N ASN A 214 27.74 -46.58 19.32
CA ASN A 214 29.11 -47.09 19.41
C ASN A 214 29.95 -46.34 20.45
N LYS A 215 29.91 -46.82 21.70
CA LYS A 215 31.09 -46.99 22.58
C LYS A 215 30.66 -47.45 23.98
N GLN A 216 30.36 -48.74 24.11
CA GLN A 216 30.64 -49.50 25.32
C GLN A 216 31.02 -50.93 24.90
N LYS A 217 32.32 -51.19 24.80
CA LYS A 217 32.98 -52.44 25.18
C LYS A 217 34.44 -52.10 25.50
#